data_AF-R4T992-F1
#
_entry.id   AF-R4T992-F1
#
_cell.length_a   1.000
_cell.length_b   1.000
_cell.length_c   1.000
_cell.angle_alpha   90.00
_cell.angle_beta   90.00
_cell.angle_gamma   90.00
#
_symmetry.space_group_name_H-M   'P 1'
#
loop_
_entity.id
_entity.type
_entity.pdbx_description
1 polymer ?
#
loop_
_entity_poly.entity_id
_entity_poly.type
_entity_poly.pdbx_seq_one_letter_code
_entity_poly.pdbx_strand_id
1 'polypeptide(L)'
;MLEGEYGSAEIEVLEFDASVRRWPGMYFGVSLDDSRLPTNVVRVVVGHAIHPAPHLAEPHSPVVDVEILGDLSFSITDDQLCRAKSCQVPGSGYFGSLLGPDRWTLAAAAALSRRTIVTVWQDGHGLHQELTGLRPIGPPESFTGPRGCGTTVTIELDPARLRPDVAIDTNLETIGLCRGDDCTANAPHCVTVNDQRGKRRFERTAAGR
;
A
#
# COMPACT_ATOMS: atom_id res chain seq x y z
N MET A 1 -47.02 3.29 -14.45
CA MET A 1 -45.65 3.39 -13.93
C MET A 1 -44.97 4.45 -14.78
N LEU A 2 -44.60 5.59 -14.20
CA LEU A 2 -43.78 6.57 -14.91
C LEU A 2 -42.39 5.92 -15.01
N GLU A 3 -42.05 5.41 -16.19
CA GLU A 3 -40.65 5.17 -16.54
C GLU A 3 -39.99 6.55 -16.51
N GLY A 4 -39.25 6.82 -15.43
CA GLY A 4 -38.36 7.98 -15.41
C GLY A 4 -37.34 7.77 -16.52
N GLU A 5 -37.24 8.74 -17.44
CA GLU A 5 -36.22 8.71 -18.49
C GLU A 5 -34.84 8.64 -17.82
N TYR A 6 -34.19 7.48 -17.90
CA TYR A 6 -32.79 7.34 -17.53
C TYR A 6 -31.98 8.32 -18.38
N GLY A 7 -31.42 9.33 -17.72
CA GLY A 7 -30.74 10.46 -18.34
C GLY A 7 -29.34 10.67 -17.77
N SER A 8 -28.53 11.49 -18.43
CA SER A 8 -27.16 11.79 -17.97
C SER A 8 -27.09 12.39 -16.56
N ALA A 9 -28.16 13.00 -16.07
CA ALA A 9 -28.28 13.51 -14.71
C ALA A 9 -28.24 12.41 -13.63
N GLU A 10 -28.47 11.14 -14.01
CA GLU A 10 -28.42 9.99 -13.11
C GLU A 10 -27.05 9.30 -13.12
N ILE A 11 -26.11 9.75 -13.98
CA ILE A 11 -24.75 9.23 -14.06
C ILE A 11 -23.85 10.02 -13.12
N GLU A 12 -23.36 9.36 -12.07
CA GLU A 12 -22.40 9.93 -11.14
C GLU A 12 -20.98 9.44 -11.48
N VAL A 13 -20.06 10.37 -11.72
CA VAL A 13 -18.63 10.08 -11.85
C VAL A 13 -17.95 10.31 -10.52
N LEU A 14 -17.35 9.27 -9.95
CA LEU A 14 -16.61 9.34 -8.70
C LEU A 14 -15.12 9.43 -8.98
N GLU A 15 -14.47 10.35 -8.26
CA GLU A 15 -13.02 10.33 -8.10
C GLU A 15 -12.56 9.01 -7.47
N PHE A 16 -11.35 8.55 -7.81
CA PHE A 16 -10.87 7.23 -7.41
C PHE A 16 -10.96 7.00 -5.89
N ASP A 17 -10.51 7.96 -5.08
CA ASP A 17 -10.54 7.84 -3.62
C ASP A 17 -11.97 7.85 -3.06
N ALA A 18 -12.88 8.60 -3.67
CA ALA A 18 -14.30 8.57 -3.33
C ALA A 18 -14.94 7.21 -3.67
N SER A 19 -14.59 6.63 -4.83
CA SER A 19 -15.06 5.31 -5.24
C SER A 19 -14.60 4.22 -4.27
N VAL A 20 -13.32 4.22 -3.88
CA VAL A 20 -12.77 3.26 -2.90
C VAL A 20 -13.50 3.35 -1.56
N ARG A 21 -13.73 4.57 -1.06
CA ARG A 21 -14.44 4.78 0.20
C ARG A 21 -15.89 4.34 0.14
N ARG A 22 -16.56 4.53 -1.00
CA ARG A 22 -17.97 4.15 -1.20
C ARG A 22 -18.12 2.64 -1.36
N TRP A 23 -17.15 1.98 -2.02
CA TRP A 23 -17.26 0.58 -2.41
C TRP A 23 -15.98 -0.21 -2.10
N PRO A 24 -15.52 -0.27 -0.83
CA PRO A 24 -14.28 -0.96 -0.49
C PRO A 24 -14.29 -2.44 -0.86
N GLY A 25 -15.46 -3.08 -0.91
CA GLY A 25 -15.62 -4.47 -1.36
C GLY A 25 -15.16 -4.72 -2.79
N MET A 26 -15.23 -3.73 -3.67
CA MET A 26 -14.74 -3.84 -5.05
C MET A 26 -13.22 -3.92 -5.12
N TYR A 27 -12.52 -3.30 -4.16
CA TYR A 27 -11.07 -3.19 -4.14
C TYR A 27 -10.42 -4.22 -3.22
N PHE A 28 -11.09 -4.56 -2.10
CA PHE A 28 -10.54 -5.41 -1.04
C PHE A 28 -11.32 -6.70 -0.81
N GLY A 29 -12.37 -6.96 -1.58
CA GLY A 29 -13.18 -8.18 -1.50
C GLY A 29 -14.10 -8.27 -0.27
N VAL A 30 -14.12 -7.25 0.60
CA VAL A 30 -14.99 -7.18 1.79
C VAL A 30 -15.52 -5.76 2.01
N SER A 31 -16.70 -5.65 2.64
CA SER A 31 -17.35 -4.36 2.91
C SER A 31 -16.63 -3.54 4.00
N LEU A 32 -17.02 -2.28 4.14
CA LEU A 32 -16.50 -1.37 5.17
C LEU A 32 -16.75 -1.89 6.60
N ASP A 33 -17.87 -2.57 6.80
CA ASP A 33 -18.32 -3.12 8.09
C ASP A 33 -17.81 -4.55 8.35
N ASP A 34 -16.89 -5.06 7.54
CA ASP A 34 -16.29 -6.37 7.75
C ASP A 34 -15.04 -6.25 8.63
N SER A 35 -14.96 -7.04 9.70
CA SER A 35 -13.80 -7.03 10.61
C SER A 35 -12.50 -7.48 9.94
N ARG A 36 -12.59 -8.14 8.78
CA ARG A 36 -11.44 -8.60 8.00
C ARG A 36 -10.87 -7.52 7.09
N LEU A 37 -11.51 -6.35 6.97
CA LEU A 37 -11.09 -5.30 6.04
C LEU A 37 -9.62 -4.87 6.24
N PRO A 38 -9.12 -4.58 7.47
CA PRO A 38 -7.71 -4.20 7.64
C PRO A 38 -6.73 -5.25 7.10
N THR A 39 -6.97 -6.53 7.39
CA THR A 39 -6.15 -7.64 6.89
C THR A 39 -6.25 -7.79 5.37
N ASN A 40 -7.43 -7.64 4.79
CA ASN A 40 -7.61 -7.74 3.34
C ASN A 40 -6.97 -6.58 2.59
N VAL A 41 -6.92 -5.37 3.17
CA VAL A 41 -6.14 -4.26 2.62
C VAL A 41 -4.67 -4.66 2.48
N VAL A 42 -4.07 -5.21 3.54
CA VAL A 42 -2.67 -5.69 3.50
C VAL A 42 -2.52 -6.79 2.44
N ARG A 43 -3.38 -7.81 2.46
CA ARG A 43 -3.32 -8.93 1.52
C ARG A 43 -3.36 -8.49 0.05
N VAL A 44 -4.25 -7.56 -0.30
CA VAL A 44 -4.40 -7.07 -1.67
C VAL A 44 -3.20 -6.23 -2.10
N VAL A 45 -2.71 -5.36 -1.22
CA VAL A 45 -1.51 -4.56 -1.47
C VAL A 45 -0.29 -5.45 -1.70
N VAL A 46 -0.10 -6.46 -0.86
CA VAL A 46 1.02 -7.41 -1.00
C VAL A 46 0.87 -8.27 -2.24
N GLY A 47 -0.35 -8.75 -2.54
CA GLY A 47 -0.64 -9.50 -3.77
C GLY A 47 -0.24 -8.73 -5.03
N HIS A 48 -0.47 -7.41 -5.06
CA HIS A 48 0.00 -6.57 -6.16
C HIS A 48 1.54 -6.43 -6.16
N ALA A 49 2.14 -6.22 -4.98
CA ALA A 49 3.60 -6.09 -4.87
C ALA A 49 4.38 -7.37 -5.25
N ILE A 50 3.76 -8.54 -5.28
CA ILE A 50 4.40 -9.77 -5.78
C ILE A 50 4.07 -10.08 -7.24
N HIS A 51 3.02 -9.45 -7.77
CA HIS A 51 2.57 -9.57 -9.15
C HIS A 51 2.43 -8.19 -9.81
N PRO A 52 3.53 -7.42 -9.93
CA PRO A 52 3.47 -6.12 -10.57
C PRO A 52 3.02 -6.23 -12.02
N ALA A 53 2.48 -5.13 -12.54
CA ALA A 53 2.29 -5.00 -13.97
C ALA A 53 3.64 -5.23 -14.70
N PRO A 54 3.65 -5.95 -15.84
CA PRO A 54 4.90 -6.36 -16.51
C PRO A 54 5.85 -5.21 -16.89
N HIS A 55 5.36 -3.97 -17.00
CA HIS A 55 6.19 -2.79 -17.29
C HIS A 55 6.85 -2.17 -16.06
N LEU A 56 6.46 -2.57 -14.85
CA LEU A 56 7.00 -2.04 -13.59
C LEU A 56 8.23 -2.81 -13.13
N ALA A 57 8.37 -4.07 -13.52
CA ALA A 57 9.50 -4.91 -13.17
C ALA A 57 10.19 -5.42 -14.43
N GLU A 58 11.53 -5.28 -14.50
CA GLU A 58 12.31 -6.19 -15.34
C GLU A 58 11.99 -7.64 -14.94
N PRO A 59 12.27 -8.66 -15.78
CA PRO A 59 12.13 -10.06 -15.39
C PRO A 59 13.05 -10.40 -14.20
N HIS A 60 12.59 -10.10 -12.99
CA HIS A 60 13.22 -10.42 -11.72
C HIS A 60 12.11 -10.82 -10.75
N SER A 61 12.46 -11.65 -9.77
CA SER A 61 11.59 -11.94 -8.64
C SER A 61 11.56 -10.72 -7.72
N PRO A 62 10.40 -10.03 -7.54
CA PRO A 62 10.32 -8.89 -6.64
C PRO A 62 10.69 -9.28 -5.21
N VAL A 63 11.37 -8.37 -4.50
CA VAL A 63 11.59 -8.46 -3.07
C VAL A 63 10.56 -7.57 -2.38
N VAL A 64 9.80 -8.14 -1.45
CA VAL A 64 8.71 -7.42 -0.75
C VAL A 64 8.85 -7.64 0.75
N ASP A 65 9.04 -6.56 1.51
CA ASP A 65 9.07 -6.59 2.96
C ASP A 65 7.83 -5.89 3.52
N VAL A 66 7.10 -6.59 4.38
CA VAL A 66 5.89 -6.08 5.03
C VAL A 66 6.13 -6.01 6.52
N GLU A 67 5.83 -4.87 7.12
CA GLU A 67 5.90 -4.68 8.57
C GLU A 67 4.54 -4.29 9.12
N ILE A 68 4.02 -5.04 10.08
CA ILE A 68 2.84 -4.64 10.84
C ILE A 68 3.31 -3.83 12.04
N LEU A 69 3.08 -2.51 11.99
CA LEU A 69 3.58 -1.54 12.95
C LEU A 69 2.62 -1.34 14.14
N GLY A 70 1.33 -1.59 13.92
CA GLY A 70 0.26 -1.44 14.89
C GLY A 70 -1.02 -2.11 14.41
N ASP A 71 -2.09 -2.03 15.20
CA ASP A 71 -3.35 -2.70 14.86
C ASP A 71 -3.96 -2.22 13.54
N LEU A 72 -3.72 -0.97 13.16
CA LEU A 72 -4.21 -0.37 11.93
C LEU A 72 -3.09 0.27 11.10
N SER A 73 -1.84 -0.09 11.37
CA SER A 73 -0.70 0.49 10.68
C SER A 73 0.26 -0.58 10.18
N PHE A 74 0.68 -0.43 8.93
CA PHE A 74 1.65 -1.29 8.29
C PHE A 74 2.55 -0.51 7.34
N SER A 75 3.71 -1.07 7.04
CA SER A 75 4.60 -0.60 6.00
C SER A 75 4.80 -1.72 4.98
N ILE A 76 4.92 -1.35 3.71
CA ILE A 76 5.36 -2.25 2.66
C ILE A 76 6.51 -1.60 1.91
N THR A 77 7.56 -2.37 1.70
CA THR A 77 8.73 -2.00 0.93
C THR A 77 8.91 -2.97 -0.22
N ASP A 78 9.11 -2.45 -1.42
CA ASP A 78 9.45 -3.26 -2.59
C ASP A 78 10.60 -2.66 -3.40
N ASP A 79 11.26 -3.49 -4.20
CA ASP A 79 12.37 -3.10 -5.07
C ASP A 79 11.93 -2.79 -6.52
N GLN A 80 10.62 -2.69 -6.77
CA GLN A 80 10.05 -2.60 -8.12
C GLN A 80 10.24 -1.25 -8.82
N LEU A 81 11.04 -0.33 -8.28
CA LEU A 81 11.26 0.93 -8.99
C LEU A 81 12.05 0.64 -10.28
N CYS A 82 11.42 0.96 -11.42
CA CYS A 82 11.85 0.71 -12.79
C CYS A 82 13.39 0.80 -12.97
N ARG A 83 14.04 -0.29 -13.38
CA ARG A 83 15.48 -0.29 -13.73
C ARG A 83 15.80 0.42 -15.07
N ALA A 84 14.81 1.06 -15.70
CA ALA A 84 15.05 1.84 -16.90
C ALA A 84 16.06 2.96 -16.62
N LYS A 85 17.04 3.15 -17.52
CA LYS A 85 18.17 4.09 -17.44
C LYS A 85 17.80 5.58 -17.24
N SER A 86 16.52 5.90 -17.13
CA SER A 86 16.00 7.25 -16.95
C SER A 86 14.81 7.22 -16.00
N CYS A 87 14.99 6.62 -14.83
CA CYS A 87 14.02 6.73 -13.76
C CYS A 87 13.89 8.19 -13.36
N GLN A 88 12.92 8.84 -13.97
CA GLN A 88 12.41 10.09 -13.49
C GLN A 88 11.55 9.75 -12.27
N VAL A 89 11.57 10.66 -11.30
CA VAL A 89 10.49 10.81 -10.32
C VAL A 89 9.17 10.34 -10.93
N PRO A 90 8.41 9.43 -10.28
CA PRO A 90 7.11 9.04 -10.78
C PRO A 90 6.35 10.30 -11.20
N GLY A 91 5.84 10.32 -12.43
CA GLY A 91 4.95 11.41 -12.86
C GLY A 91 3.83 11.57 -11.82
N SER A 92 3.25 12.76 -11.72
CA SER A 92 2.17 13.03 -10.77
C SER A 92 1.10 11.94 -10.85
N GLY A 93 0.98 11.14 -9.79
CA GLY A 93 -0.04 10.11 -9.64
C GLY A 93 -1.39 10.73 -9.31
N TYR A 94 -2.25 9.97 -8.63
CA TYR A 94 -3.56 10.48 -8.23
C TYR A 94 -3.41 11.76 -7.41
N PHE A 95 -4.04 12.85 -7.85
CA PHE A 95 -4.06 14.15 -7.18
C PHE A 95 -2.67 14.76 -6.91
N GLY A 96 -1.65 14.42 -7.70
CA GLY A 96 -0.28 14.86 -7.46
C GLY A 96 0.49 14.05 -6.42
N SER A 97 -0.04 12.88 -6.02
CA SER A 97 0.68 11.95 -5.14
C SER A 97 1.74 11.16 -5.89
N LEU A 98 2.70 10.60 -5.16
CA LEU A 98 3.65 9.59 -5.67
C LEU A 98 2.98 8.22 -5.94
N LEU A 99 1.69 8.06 -5.61
CA LEU A 99 0.92 6.85 -5.90
C LEU A 99 0.14 7.04 -7.20
N GLY A 100 0.64 6.40 -8.27
CA GLY A 100 0.00 6.41 -9.58
C GLY A 100 -0.88 5.18 -9.85
N PRO A 101 -1.47 5.10 -11.06
CA PRO A 101 -2.27 3.94 -11.50
C PRO A 101 -1.52 2.60 -11.43
N ASP A 102 -0.20 2.64 -11.62
CA ASP A 102 0.69 1.49 -11.49
C ASP A 102 0.75 0.90 -10.08
N ARG A 103 0.37 1.70 -9.08
CA ARG A 103 0.32 1.31 -7.66
C ARG A 103 -1.09 1.50 -7.11
N TRP A 104 -2.11 1.20 -7.91
CA TRP A 104 -3.50 1.52 -7.55
C TRP A 104 -3.98 0.84 -6.26
N THR A 105 -3.46 -0.35 -5.89
CA THR A 105 -3.85 -1.01 -4.63
C THR A 105 -3.33 -0.25 -3.41
N LEU A 106 -2.11 0.29 -3.49
CA LEU A 106 -1.55 1.21 -2.49
C LEU A 106 -2.33 2.53 -2.46
N ALA A 107 -2.72 3.05 -3.63
CA ALA A 107 -3.56 4.25 -3.71
C ALA A 107 -4.95 4.01 -3.09
N ALA A 108 -5.53 2.83 -3.29
CA ALA A 108 -6.81 2.44 -2.68
C ALA A 108 -6.66 2.29 -1.16
N ALA A 109 -5.58 1.68 -0.69
CA ALA A 109 -5.30 1.58 0.75
C ALA A 109 -5.12 2.97 1.38
N ALA A 110 -4.42 3.87 0.68
CA ALA A 110 -4.30 5.27 1.08
C ALA A 110 -5.68 5.96 1.13
N ALA A 111 -6.62 5.68 0.24
CA ALA A 111 -7.96 6.28 0.31
C ALA A 111 -8.75 5.94 1.60
N LEU A 112 -8.41 4.84 2.28
CA LEU A 112 -8.97 4.44 3.58
C LEU A 112 -8.09 4.87 4.78
N SER A 113 -6.97 5.55 4.51
CA SER A 113 -6.01 5.95 5.53
C SER A 113 -6.32 7.34 6.11
N ARG A 114 -5.93 7.54 7.37
CA ARG A 114 -5.80 8.89 7.93
C ARG A 114 -4.44 9.49 7.61
N ARG A 115 -3.43 8.64 7.42
CA ARG A 115 -2.07 9.02 7.08
C ARG A 115 -1.42 7.98 6.17
N THR A 116 -0.78 8.45 5.12
CA THR A 116 0.08 7.63 4.28
C THR A 116 1.38 8.36 4.00
N ILE A 117 2.49 7.65 4.15
CA ILE A 117 3.83 8.14 3.85
C ILE A 117 4.36 7.33 2.69
N VAL A 118 4.76 7.99 1.61
CA VAL A 118 5.33 7.38 0.42
C VAL A 118 6.77 7.83 0.30
N THR A 119 7.70 6.87 0.23
CA THR A 119 9.11 7.12 -0.01
C THR A 119 9.54 6.32 -1.21
N VAL A 120 10.11 6.97 -2.21
CA VAL A 120 10.70 6.32 -3.39
C VAL A 120 12.17 6.69 -3.46
N TRP A 121 13.04 5.76 -3.86
CA TRP A 121 14.46 6.05 -4.01
C TRP A 121 15.09 5.30 -5.16
N GLN A 122 16.17 5.90 -5.66
CA GLN A 122 17.09 5.33 -6.61
C GLN A 122 18.48 5.92 -6.46
N ASP A 123 19.46 5.07 -6.25
CA ASP A 123 20.89 5.36 -6.35
C ASP A 123 21.32 6.67 -5.68
N GLY A 124 20.92 6.85 -4.41
CA GLY A 124 21.29 8.05 -3.64
C GLY A 124 20.29 9.22 -3.74
N HIS A 125 19.31 9.13 -4.64
CA HIS A 125 18.24 10.11 -4.78
C HIS A 125 16.94 9.54 -4.25
N GLY A 126 16.16 10.33 -3.52
CA GLY A 126 14.84 9.88 -3.10
C GLY A 126 13.85 11.02 -2.98
N LEU A 127 12.57 10.65 -3.04
CA LEU A 127 11.45 11.53 -2.75
C LEU A 127 10.60 10.96 -1.63
N HIS A 128 10.12 11.85 -0.78
CA HIS A 128 9.24 11.58 0.33
C HIS A 128 7.98 12.43 0.18
N GLN A 129 6.81 11.85 0.43
CA GLN A 129 5.56 12.59 0.43
C GLN A 129 4.59 12.04 1.45
N GLU A 130 3.96 12.94 2.22
CA GLU A 130 2.90 12.61 3.16
C GLU A 130 1.52 12.93 2.56
N LEU A 131 0.57 12.03 2.77
CA LEU A 131 -0.81 12.10 2.28
C LEU A 131 -1.80 11.97 3.46
N THR A 132 -2.92 12.68 3.36
CA THR A 132 -4.14 12.42 4.15
C THR A 132 -5.16 11.77 3.22
N GLY A 133 -5.49 10.51 3.47
CA GLY A 133 -6.13 9.70 2.45
C GLY A 133 -5.18 9.52 1.25
N LEU A 134 -5.70 9.72 0.03
CA LEU A 134 -4.89 9.77 -1.20
C LEU A 134 -4.43 11.19 -1.58
N ARG A 135 -4.75 12.21 -0.77
CA ARG A 135 -4.48 13.62 -1.09
C ARG A 135 -3.14 14.05 -0.47
N PRO A 136 -2.19 14.59 -1.25
CA PRO A 136 -0.95 15.12 -0.70
C PRO A 136 -1.16 16.28 0.27
N ILE A 137 -0.39 16.30 1.35
CA ILE A 137 -0.30 17.46 2.25
C ILE A 137 0.61 18.54 1.65
N GLY A 138 1.54 18.15 0.78
CA GLY A 138 2.46 19.04 0.08
C GLY A 138 3.10 18.38 -1.14
N PRO A 139 3.96 19.12 -1.87
CA PRO A 139 4.76 18.54 -2.94
C PRO A 139 5.75 17.50 -2.39
N PRO A 140 6.23 16.55 -3.22
CA PRO A 140 7.28 15.63 -2.80
C PRO A 140 8.57 16.37 -2.38
N GLU A 141 9.15 15.94 -1.27
CA GLU A 141 10.39 16.46 -0.71
C GLU A 141 11.56 15.56 -1.12
N SER A 142 12.66 16.17 -1.56
CA SER A 142 13.87 15.43 -1.93
C SER A 142 14.71 15.06 -0.70
N PHE A 143 15.28 13.85 -0.71
CA PHE A 143 16.22 13.39 0.30
C PHE A 143 17.35 12.55 -0.31
N THR A 144 18.41 12.29 0.45
CA THR A 144 19.47 11.36 0.05
C THR A 144 19.02 9.93 0.32
N GLY A 145 18.69 9.21 -0.76
CA GLY A 145 18.24 7.82 -0.72
C GLY A 145 19.35 6.82 -0.42
N PRO A 146 19.02 5.58 -0.06
CA PRO A 146 19.99 4.49 -0.05
C PRO A 146 20.45 4.13 -1.48
N ARG A 147 21.46 3.25 -1.58
CA ARG A 147 21.85 2.65 -2.85
C ARG A 147 20.78 1.67 -3.34
N GLY A 148 20.71 1.46 -4.66
CA GLY A 148 19.68 0.63 -5.26
C GLY A 148 18.37 1.39 -5.44
N CYS A 149 17.28 0.68 -5.63
CA CYS A 149 15.98 1.26 -5.97
C CYS A 149 14.88 0.64 -5.13
N GLY A 150 13.81 1.39 -4.87
CA GLY A 150 12.67 0.86 -4.15
C GLY A 150 11.63 1.90 -3.79
N THR A 151 10.53 1.38 -3.25
CA THR A 151 9.41 2.16 -2.73
C THR A 151 9.04 1.62 -1.37
N THR A 152 8.93 2.49 -0.39
CA THR A 152 8.32 2.19 0.91
C THR A 152 7.04 3.00 1.05
N VAL A 153 5.94 2.34 1.37
CA VAL A 153 4.67 2.97 1.71
C VAL A 153 4.25 2.56 3.10
N THR A 154 4.19 3.52 4.01
CA THR A 154 3.64 3.33 5.35
C THR A 154 2.21 3.86 5.39
N ILE A 155 1.28 3.02 5.84
CA ILE A 155 -0.15 3.32 5.88
C ILE A 155 -0.63 3.22 7.32
N GLU A 156 -1.46 4.18 7.70
CA GLU A 156 -2.23 4.18 8.93
C GLU A 156 -3.71 4.32 8.59
N LEU A 157 -4.44 3.21 8.69
CA LEU A 157 -5.87 3.16 8.37
C LEU A 157 -6.66 4.06 9.31
N ASP A 158 -7.70 4.70 8.79
CA ASP A 158 -8.53 5.62 9.58
C ASP A 158 -9.52 4.83 10.45
N PRO A 159 -9.36 4.78 11.79
CA PRO A 159 -10.29 4.07 12.65
C PRO A 159 -11.70 4.69 12.60
N ALA A 160 -11.85 5.96 12.23
CA ALA A 160 -13.17 6.58 12.09
C ALA A 160 -13.97 6.05 10.89
N ARG A 161 -13.30 5.36 9.96
CA ARG A 161 -13.93 4.72 8.78
C ARG A 161 -14.14 3.23 8.95
N LEU A 162 -13.57 2.64 9.98
CA LEU A 162 -13.58 1.21 10.22
C LEU A 162 -14.51 0.88 11.39
N ARG A 163 -14.88 -0.38 11.51
CA ARG A 163 -15.55 -0.85 12.72
C ARG A 163 -14.65 -0.68 13.95
N PRO A 164 -15.24 -0.45 15.13
CA PRO A 164 -14.50 -0.50 16.38
C PRO A 164 -13.82 -1.86 16.58
N ASP A 165 -12.69 -1.86 17.28
CA ASP A 165 -11.95 -3.05 17.73
C ASP A 165 -11.48 -3.99 16.61
N VAL A 166 -11.34 -3.49 15.38
CA VAL A 166 -10.70 -4.22 14.28
C VAL A 166 -9.19 -4.01 14.29
N ALA A 167 -8.47 -5.05 13.91
CA ALA A 167 -7.01 -5.02 13.81
C ALA A 167 -6.56 -5.84 12.59
N ILE A 168 -5.37 -5.52 12.08
CA ILE A 168 -4.66 -6.35 11.12
C ILE A 168 -4.30 -7.67 11.82
N ASP A 169 -4.74 -8.77 11.21
CA ASP A 169 -4.45 -10.11 11.69
C ASP A 169 -2.93 -10.34 11.69
N THR A 170 -2.43 -10.90 12.79
CA THR A 170 -1.01 -11.26 12.99
C THR A 170 -0.66 -12.55 12.25
N ASN A 171 -1.65 -13.37 11.91
CA ASN A 171 -1.44 -14.68 11.32
C ASN A 171 -1.04 -14.55 9.84
N LEU A 172 0.24 -14.78 9.56
CA LEU A 172 0.82 -14.68 8.22
C LEU A 172 0.15 -15.61 7.19
N GLU A 173 -0.43 -16.73 7.63
CA GLU A 173 -1.19 -17.63 6.75
C GLU A 173 -2.54 -17.03 6.31
N THR A 174 -3.09 -16.09 7.08
CA THR A 174 -4.33 -15.36 6.74
C THR A 174 -4.06 -14.14 5.87
N ILE A 175 -2.89 -13.54 5.99
CA ILE A 175 -2.39 -12.52 5.04
C ILE A 175 -2.18 -13.14 3.65
N GLY A 176 -2.06 -14.47 3.57
CA GLY A 176 -2.36 -15.22 2.36
C GLY A 176 -1.41 -14.89 1.22
N LEU A 177 -0.11 -14.99 1.50
CA LEU A 177 0.90 -15.04 0.45
C LEU A 177 0.77 -16.41 -0.25
N CYS A 178 0.34 -16.44 -1.52
CA CYS A 178 0.30 -17.65 -2.34
C CYS A 178 -0.40 -18.88 -1.69
N ARG A 179 -1.72 -19.04 -1.84
CA ARG A 179 -2.38 -20.34 -1.63
C ARG A 179 -2.83 -20.92 -2.96
N GLY A 180 -2.02 -21.82 -3.55
CA GLY A 180 -2.39 -22.64 -4.72
C GLY A 180 -1.33 -22.73 -5.81
N ASP A 181 -1.67 -23.46 -6.88
CA ASP A 181 -0.87 -23.71 -8.09
C ASP A 181 -0.48 -22.43 -8.87
N ASP A 182 -1.03 -21.27 -8.48
CA ASP A 182 -0.68 -19.94 -9.01
C ASP A 182 0.77 -19.54 -8.69
N CYS A 183 1.37 -20.16 -7.67
CA CYS A 183 2.78 -20.02 -7.35
C CYS A 183 3.50 -21.26 -7.89
N THR A 184 3.55 -21.36 -9.22
CA THR A 184 4.42 -22.31 -9.93
C THR A 184 5.85 -22.20 -9.39
N ALA A 185 6.63 -23.28 -9.49
CA ALA A 185 7.93 -23.52 -8.83
C ALA A 185 9.05 -22.47 -9.03
N ASN A 186 8.76 -21.32 -9.65
CA ASN A 186 9.60 -20.14 -9.82
C ASN A 186 9.04 -18.88 -9.11
N ALA A 187 8.11 -19.02 -8.17
CA ALA A 187 7.51 -17.89 -7.44
C ALA A 187 8.55 -17.12 -6.58
N PRO A 188 8.43 -15.78 -6.43
CA PRO A 188 9.45 -14.94 -5.82
C PRO A 188 9.82 -15.38 -4.39
N HIS A 189 11.12 -15.62 -4.15
CA HIS A 189 11.65 -16.18 -2.90
C HIS A 189 11.78 -15.19 -1.74
N CYS A 190 11.32 -13.94 -1.84
CA CYS A 190 11.65 -12.91 -0.86
C CYS A 190 10.44 -12.04 -0.47
N VAL A 191 9.37 -12.68 0.04
CA VAL A 191 8.36 -11.94 0.80
C VAL A 191 8.61 -12.16 2.28
N THR A 192 8.83 -11.08 3.03
CA THR A 192 8.87 -11.14 4.50
C THR A 192 7.68 -10.41 5.08
N VAL A 193 7.11 -10.96 6.16
CA VAL A 193 6.08 -10.27 6.94
C VAL A 193 6.49 -10.30 8.40
N ASN A 194 6.69 -9.13 8.97
CA ASN A 194 7.19 -8.96 10.33
C ASN A 194 6.17 -8.22 11.18
N ASP A 195 5.70 -8.85 12.25
CA ASP A 195 4.90 -8.15 13.26
C ASP A 195 5.81 -7.46 14.29
N GLN A 196 5.69 -6.14 14.39
CA GLN A 196 6.50 -5.30 15.28
C GLN A 196 5.78 -5.00 16.61
N ARG A 197 4.49 -5.31 16.76
CA ARG A 197 3.69 -4.98 17.97
C ARG A 197 4.23 -5.59 19.26
N GLY A 198 4.90 -6.74 19.15
CA GLY A 198 5.53 -7.44 20.28
C GLY A 198 7.00 -7.09 20.54
N LYS A 199 7.67 -6.39 19.62
CA LYS A 199 9.10 -6.08 19.72
C LYS A 199 9.31 -4.72 20.39
N ARG A 200 8.95 -4.61 21.67
CA ARG A 200 9.47 -3.51 22.50
C ARG A 200 11.00 -3.65 22.54
N ARG A 201 11.69 -2.65 21.99
CA ARG A 201 13.14 -2.46 22.09
C ARG A 201 13.50 -2.43 23.59
N PHE A 202 13.97 -3.54 24.15
CA PHE A 202 14.74 -3.49 25.39
C PHE A 202 16.09 -2.86 25.04
N GLU A 203 16.14 -1.52 25.03
CA GLU A 203 17.41 -0.83 25.28
C GLU A 203 17.80 -1.18 26.72
N ARG A 204 18.56 -2.27 26.89
CA ARG A 204 19.41 -2.43 28.07
C ARG A 204 20.42 -1.28 27.99
N THR A 205 20.16 -0.23 28.74
CA THR A 205 21.17 0.74 29.13
C THR A 205 22.29 -0.03 29.82
N ALA A 206 23.39 -0.27 29.10
CA ALA A 206 24.65 -0.59 29.72
C ALA A 206 25.18 0.70 30.35
N ALA A 207 24.72 1.01 31.56
CA ALA A 207 25.53 1.73 32.54
C ALA A 207 26.19 0.61 33.37
N GLY A 208 27.51 0.41 33.41
CA GLY A 208 28.57 1.39 33.28
C GLY A 208 28.99 1.91 34.66
N ARG A 209 29.26 1.00 35.63
CA ARG A 209 30.45 0.93 36.50
C ARG A 209 30.26 -0.09 37.61
#